data_AF-A0A0G4IUP4-F1
#
_entry.id   AF-A0A0G4IUP4-F1
#
_cell.length_a   1.000
_cell.length_b   1.000
_cell.length_c   1.000
_cell.angle_alpha   90.00
_cell.angle_beta   90.00
_cell.angle_gamma   90.00
#
_symmetry.space_group_name_H-M   'P 1'
#
loop_
_entity.id
_entity.type
_entity.pdbx_description
1 polymer ?
#
loop_
_entity_poly.entity_id
_entity_poly.type
_entity_poly.pdbx_seq_one_letter_code
_entity_poly.pdbx_strand_id
1 'polypeptide(L)'
;MSTPGVIARALVVLSIGAVDGSLSFPSLASRDSPLAGLDLYAPPTTSFIGPQPDDPNRTRSGPIVLFGGDLCEPATTRAADAIILVTTEAVSRAACSYEAWYLSLYVTGAAAVLLPEVDYLPSLNMYSNDGSRGAHTRHLPMLFLNIGPSGVLYDALVSDAPGRNATVRPDVNVWRSALASWYYQLFVRILPSVVLIVSGMTAAVFLVVHMRIIDGEHMSDAHTVRQRSLPRRASFIWKALGLPHAVLAIEVATSTLSGAVLAIGGFYSTPNLPYPVLQYFTTSLGGWSLSASLLSASAWIRHLPVVVDASLATRLIRGDRPVAFALLLTVPVAIDTAGSVLFALYNSNQVVPTVVSALGFVFQLTFSLHVLVSVMHYYRTARRVRLQATRAAGDQDDGMGPVLTRLSRCVLGMSLSMILICVGAALVVASSAHLYRPSQWTICWTLVYNGRALDSAFRVAMFKPRPTSARLSTVAPALAVRVTSKK
;
A
#
# COMPACT_ATOMS: atom_id res chain seq x y z
N MET A 1 -35.08 -23.74 4.01
CA MET A 1 -33.98 -23.18 4.84
C MET A 1 -32.69 -23.34 4.06
N SER A 2 -32.37 -22.32 3.26
CA SER A 2 -31.18 -22.26 2.41
C SER A 2 -29.99 -21.75 3.21
N THR A 3 -28.89 -22.49 3.17
CA THR A 3 -27.64 -22.17 3.87
C THR A 3 -27.01 -20.87 3.32
N PRO A 4 -26.83 -19.82 4.14
CA PRO A 4 -26.23 -18.55 3.70
C PRO A 4 -24.75 -18.68 3.27
N GLY A 5 -24.12 -19.85 3.45
CA GLY A 5 -22.74 -20.12 3.03
C GLY A 5 -22.55 -20.41 1.54
N VAL A 6 -23.60 -20.79 0.82
CA VAL A 6 -23.49 -21.16 -0.62
C VAL A 6 -23.62 -19.92 -1.51
N ILE A 7 -24.42 -18.93 -1.12
CA ILE A 7 -24.61 -17.69 -1.90
C ILE A 7 -23.37 -16.79 -1.83
N ALA A 8 -22.65 -16.77 -0.70
CA ALA A 8 -21.38 -16.03 -0.56
C ALA A 8 -20.24 -16.65 -1.39
N ARG A 9 -20.26 -17.97 -1.62
CA ARG A 9 -19.30 -18.65 -2.51
C ARG A 9 -19.68 -18.52 -3.99
N ALA A 10 -20.97 -18.40 -4.31
CA ALA A 10 -21.46 -18.26 -5.68
C ALA A 10 -21.24 -16.85 -6.28
N LEU A 11 -21.12 -15.80 -5.46
CA LEU A 11 -20.98 -14.41 -5.93
C LEU A 11 -19.54 -13.93 -6.19
N VAL A 12 -18.52 -14.77 -5.99
CA VAL A 12 -17.10 -14.42 -6.20
C VAL A 12 -16.48 -15.13 -7.41
N VAL A 13 -17.24 -15.96 -8.12
CA VAL A 13 -16.74 -16.70 -9.29
C VAL A 13 -17.59 -16.36 -10.51
N LEU A 14 -17.40 -15.19 -11.11
CA LEU A 14 -17.93 -14.90 -12.44
C LEU A 14 -16.90 -14.17 -13.29
N SER A 15 -16.84 -14.61 -14.55
CA SER A 15 -15.96 -14.20 -15.65
C SER A 15 -14.54 -14.78 -15.63
N ILE A 16 -14.46 -16.09 -15.90
CA ILE A 16 -13.30 -16.69 -16.55
C ILE A 16 -13.35 -16.26 -18.01
N GLY A 17 -12.41 -15.43 -18.45
CA GLY A 17 -12.00 -15.50 -19.85
C GLY A 17 -11.26 -16.82 -19.99
N ALA A 18 -11.81 -17.78 -20.73
CA ALA A 18 -10.95 -18.82 -21.30
C ALA A 18 -9.94 -18.04 -22.15
N VAL A 19 -8.69 -18.01 -21.70
CA VAL A 19 -7.63 -17.39 -22.47
C VAL A 19 -7.03 -18.52 -23.27
N ASP A 20 -7.12 -18.43 -24.59
CA ASP A 20 -6.40 -19.33 -25.47
C ASP A 20 -4.94 -19.29 -25.04
N GLY A 21 -4.38 -20.45 -24.71
CA GLY A 21 -2.96 -20.54 -24.49
C GLY A 21 -2.25 -20.45 -25.83
N SER A 22 -0.95 -20.19 -25.77
CA SER A 22 -0.15 -19.98 -26.97
C SER A 22 1.17 -20.71 -26.92
N LEU A 23 1.59 -21.20 -25.75
CA LEU A 23 2.68 -22.13 -25.61
C LEU A 23 2.17 -23.55 -25.79
N SER A 24 2.67 -24.22 -26.83
CA SER A 24 2.35 -25.62 -27.14
C SER A 24 3.57 -26.43 -27.57
N PHE A 25 3.47 -27.74 -27.40
CA PHE A 25 4.52 -28.72 -27.76
C PHE A 25 4.05 -29.62 -28.91
N PRO A 26 4.09 -29.15 -30.17
CA PRO A 26 3.48 -29.86 -31.30
C PRO A 26 4.13 -31.21 -31.60
N SER A 27 5.40 -31.41 -31.22
CA SER A 27 6.14 -32.66 -31.45
C SER A 27 5.81 -33.78 -30.46
N LEU A 28 5.03 -33.52 -29.40
CA LEU A 28 4.69 -34.51 -28.37
C LEU A 28 3.30 -35.09 -28.65
N ALA A 29 3.27 -36.15 -29.47
CA ALA A 29 2.03 -36.84 -29.86
C ALA A 29 1.59 -37.94 -28.87
N SER A 30 2.47 -38.42 -27.98
CA SER A 30 2.11 -39.48 -27.04
C SER A 30 1.35 -38.90 -25.85
N ARG A 31 0.13 -39.40 -25.60
CA ARG A 31 -0.74 -39.01 -24.47
C ARG A 31 -0.10 -39.19 -23.09
N ASP A 32 0.99 -39.94 -23.01
CA ASP A 32 1.67 -40.25 -21.74
C ASP A 32 2.65 -39.15 -21.29
N SER A 33 2.94 -38.14 -22.13
CA SER A 33 3.75 -36.99 -21.71
C SER A 33 2.88 -35.93 -21.03
N PRO A 34 3.28 -35.40 -19.86
CA PRO A 34 2.54 -34.31 -19.19
C PRO A 34 2.50 -33.01 -20.00
N LEU A 35 3.33 -32.88 -21.04
CA LEU A 35 3.40 -31.74 -21.94
C LEU A 35 2.58 -31.94 -23.24
N ALA A 36 2.04 -33.14 -23.47
CA ALA A 36 1.25 -33.43 -24.67
C ALA A 36 -0.10 -32.71 -24.63
N GLY A 37 -0.38 -31.92 -25.68
CA GLY A 37 -1.59 -31.10 -25.72
C GLY A 37 -1.61 -29.97 -24.69
N LEU A 38 -0.46 -29.62 -24.11
CA LEU A 38 -0.35 -28.48 -23.22
C LEU A 38 -0.66 -27.21 -23.99
N ASP A 39 -1.56 -26.41 -23.40
CA ASP A 39 -1.86 -25.06 -23.86
C ASP A 39 -1.74 -24.10 -22.67
N LEU A 40 -0.66 -23.31 -22.67
CA LEU A 40 -0.34 -22.42 -21.56
C LEU A 40 -0.40 -20.96 -22.01
N TYR A 41 -1.12 -20.15 -21.23
CA TYR A 41 -1.22 -18.70 -21.41
C TYR A 41 0.15 -18.04 -21.22
N ALA A 42 0.60 -17.30 -22.25
CA ALA A 42 1.91 -16.69 -22.33
C ALA A 42 1.85 -15.21 -22.75
N PRO A 43 1.31 -14.31 -21.89
CA PRO A 43 1.33 -12.88 -22.16
C PRO A 43 2.76 -12.30 -22.11
N PRO A 44 3.01 -11.17 -22.78
CA PRO A 44 4.25 -10.41 -22.58
C PRO A 44 4.45 -10.04 -21.11
N THR A 45 5.69 -10.08 -20.63
CA THR A 45 6.05 -9.68 -19.26
C THR A 45 5.64 -8.23 -18.99
N THR A 46 5.90 -7.34 -19.95
CA THR A 46 5.50 -5.93 -19.92
C THR A 46 5.05 -5.48 -21.30
N SER A 47 4.32 -4.36 -21.38
CA SER A 47 3.93 -3.72 -22.64
C SER A 47 5.07 -3.00 -23.35
N PHE A 48 6.27 -2.99 -22.76
CA PHE A 48 7.41 -2.17 -23.20
C PHE A 48 8.50 -2.99 -23.88
N ILE A 49 8.62 -4.27 -23.55
CA ILE A 49 9.77 -5.09 -23.90
C ILE A 49 9.37 -6.11 -24.96
N GLY A 50 10.17 -6.20 -26.02
CA GLY A 50 9.99 -7.15 -27.11
C GLY A 50 8.68 -7.00 -27.88
N PRO A 51 8.41 -7.92 -28.82
CA PRO A 51 7.19 -7.91 -29.61
C PRO A 51 5.93 -8.18 -28.78
N GLN A 52 4.84 -7.52 -29.16
CA GLN A 52 3.56 -7.52 -28.47
C GLN A 52 2.49 -8.29 -29.28
N PRO A 53 1.32 -8.61 -28.70
CA PRO A 53 0.27 -9.38 -29.37
C PRO A 53 -0.20 -8.76 -30.68
N ASP A 54 -0.19 -7.43 -30.78
CA ASP A 54 -0.68 -6.71 -31.96
C ASP A 54 0.40 -6.56 -33.07
N ASP A 55 1.63 -6.99 -32.82
CA ASP A 55 2.73 -6.87 -33.78
C ASP A 55 2.71 -7.95 -34.88
N PRO A 56 3.24 -7.66 -36.08
CA PRO A 56 3.40 -8.65 -37.14
C PRO A 56 4.47 -9.70 -36.78
N ASN A 57 4.38 -10.90 -37.38
CA ASN A 57 5.34 -12.00 -37.20
C ASN A 57 5.64 -12.34 -35.73
N ARG A 58 4.59 -12.60 -34.96
CA ARG A 58 4.63 -12.80 -33.51
C ARG A 58 4.77 -14.25 -33.03
N THR A 59 4.88 -15.22 -33.93
CA THR A 59 5.05 -16.64 -33.57
C THR A 59 6.52 -17.01 -33.64
N ARG A 60 6.99 -17.78 -32.66
CA ARG A 60 8.34 -18.35 -32.61
C ARG A 60 8.24 -19.84 -32.34
N SER A 61 9.11 -20.61 -32.97
CA SER A 61 9.22 -22.05 -32.75
C SER A 61 10.68 -22.42 -32.65
N GLY A 62 11.00 -23.33 -31.74
CA GLY A 62 12.37 -23.78 -31.53
C GLY A 62 12.47 -24.76 -30.38
N PRO A 63 13.64 -25.39 -30.19
CA PRO A 63 13.88 -26.26 -29.06
C PRO A 63 13.90 -25.45 -27.75
N ILE A 64 13.40 -26.03 -26.67
CA ILE A 64 13.52 -25.44 -25.32
C ILE A 64 14.95 -25.60 -24.80
N VAL A 65 15.53 -24.54 -24.27
CA VAL A 65 16.79 -24.54 -23.54
C VAL A 65 16.53 -23.99 -22.13
N LEU A 66 16.97 -24.72 -21.10
CA LEU A 66 16.82 -24.27 -19.72
C LEU A 66 17.90 -23.24 -19.37
N PHE A 67 17.50 -22.14 -18.74
CA PHE A 67 18.42 -21.13 -18.21
C PHE A 67 18.29 -20.98 -16.70
N GLY A 68 19.38 -21.23 -15.99
CA GLY A 68 19.48 -21.09 -14.53
C GLY A 68 20.54 -20.09 -14.06
N GLY A 69 21.09 -19.28 -14.96
CA GLY A 69 22.13 -18.31 -14.67
C GLY A 69 21.60 -17.00 -14.07
N ASP A 70 22.48 -16.00 -13.94
CA ASP A 70 22.11 -14.65 -13.52
C ASP A 70 21.48 -13.88 -14.71
N LEU A 71 20.26 -13.38 -14.53
CA LEU A 71 19.55 -12.57 -15.52
C LEU A 71 20.08 -11.14 -15.62
N CYS A 72 20.90 -10.70 -14.66
CA CYS A 72 21.47 -9.36 -14.61
C CYS A 72 22.84 -9.25 -15.28
N GLU A 73 23.48 -10.37 -15.57
CA GLU A 73 24.73 -10.42 -16.32
C GLU A 73 24.50 -10.96 -17.74
N PRO A 74 25.26 -10.51 -18.75
CA PRO A 74 25.13 -11.04 -20.11
C PRO A 74 25.25 -12.57 -20.13
N ALA A 75 24.21 -13.26 -20.60
CA ALA A 75 24.20 -14.72 -20.61
C ALA A 75 25.26 -15.27 -21.58
N THR A 76 26.02 -16.26 -21.14
CA THR A 76 27.06 -16.92 -21.94
C THR A 76 26.54 -18.13 -22.72
N THR A 77 25.34 -18.60 -22.39
CA THR A 77 24.66 -19.70 -23.06
C THR A 77 24.33 -19.31 -24.51
N ARG A 78 24.64 -20.19 -25.48
CA ARG A 78 24.20 -20.00 -26.88
C ARG A 78 22.85 -20.68 -27.06
N ALA A 79 21.87 -19.92 -27.52
CA ALA A 79 20.49 -20.36 -27.70
C ALA A 79 19.90 -19.83 -29.02
N ALA A 80 20.70 -19.82 -30.09
CA ALA A 80 20.29 -19.31 -31.41
C ALA A 80 19.00 -20.00 -31.89
N ASP A 81 17.98 -19.20 -32.17
CA ASP A 81 16.63 -19.62 -32.60
C ASP A 81 15.91 -20.58 -31.63
N ALA A 82 16.42 -20.73 -30.40
CA ALA A 82 15.82 -21.55 -29.36
C ALA A 82 14.87 -20.73 -28.48
N ILE A 83 14.03 -21.43 -27.72
CA ILE A 83 13.16 -20.83 -26.71
C ILE A 83 13.80 -21.09 -25.34
N ILE A 84 14.13 -20.03 -24.62
CA ILE A 84 14.69 -20.14 -23.28
C ILE A 84 13.57 -20.30 -22.27
N LEU A 85 13.59 -21.36 -21.47
CA LEU A 85 12.80 -21.48 -20.25
C LEU A 85 13.69 -21.09 -19.06
N VAL A 86 13.35 -20.00 -18.39
CA VAL A 86 14.10 -19.53 -17.22
C VAL A 86 13.62 -20.26 -15.97
N THR A 87 14.54 -20.68 -15.08
CA THR A 87 14.14 -21.30 -13.81
C THR A 87 13.62 -20.26 -12.82
N THR A 88 12.71 -20.66 -11.91
CA THR A 88 12.25 -19.80 -10.81
C THR A 88 13.40 -19.35 -9.90
N GLU A 89 14.46 -20.15 -9.78
CA GLU A 89 15.67 -19.80 -9.05
C GLU A 89 16.44 -18.64 -9.72
N ALA A 90 16.54 -18.62 -11.05
CA ALA A 90 17.14 -17.51 -11.78
C ALA A 90 16.31 -16.23 -11.63
N VAL A 91 14.98 -16.32 -11.75
CA VAL A 91 14.06 -15.17 -11.58
C VAL A 91 14.16 -14.58 -10.16
N SER A 92 14.23 -15.42 -9.13
CA SER A 92 14.24 -14.99 -7.73
C SER A 92 15.57 -14.41 -7.24
N ARG A 93 16.68 -14.69 -7.94
CA ARG A 93 18.01 -14.13 -7.65
C ARG A 93 18.30 -12.84 -8.41
N ALA A 94 17.55 -12.57 -9.48
CA ALA A 94 17.77 -11.40 -10.31
C ALA A 94 17.30 -10.11 -9.61
N ALA A 95 18.19 -9.13 -9.50
CA ALA A 95 17.97 -7.85 -8.83
C ALA A 95 18.21 -6.65 -9.78
N CYS A 96 17.63 -6.71 -10.97
CA CYS A 96 17.71 -5.67 -12.00
C CYS A 96 16.41 -5.60 -12.81
N SER A 97 16.30 -4.65 -13.75
CA SER A 97 15.06 -4.43 -14.50
C SER A 97 14.74 -5.56 -15.48
N TYR A 98 13.45 -5.70 -15.83
CA TYR A 98 13.03 -6.61 -16.89
C TYR A 98 13.70 -6.29 -18.23
N GLU A 99 14.05 -5.02 -18.49
CA GLU A 99 14.78 -4.66 -19.71
C GLU A 99 16.24 -5.16 -19.66
N ALA A 100 16.88 -5.11 -18.49
CA ALA A 100 18.19 -5.73 -18.29
C ALA A 100 18.14 -7.25 -18.50
N TRP A 101 17.10 -7.93 -17.99
CA TRP A 101 16.90 -9.37 -18.23
C TRP A 101 16.76 -9.69 -19.71
N TYR A 102 15.98 -8.88 -20.42
CA TYR A 102 15.83 -9.02 -21.86
C TYR A 102 17.15 -8.88 -22.58
N LEU A 103 17.93 -7.83 -22.31
CA LEU A 103 19.20 -7.57 -22.98
C LEU A 103 20.24 -8.66 -22.67
N SER A 104 20.27 -9.15 -21.42
CA SER A 104 21.12 -10.26 -21.01
C SER A 104 20.83 -11.55 -21.80
N LEU A 105 19.56 -11.85 -22.05
CA LEU A 105 19.18 -13.06 -22.79
C LEU A 105 19.18 -12.85 -24.31
N TYR A 106 19.03 -11.62 -24.80
CA TYR A 106 19.04 -11.31 -26.22
C TYR A 106 20.38 -11.67 -26.87
N VAL A 107 21.50 -11.46 -26.18
CA VAL A 107 22.85 -11.79 -26.71
C VAL A 107 23.05 -13.28 -26.97
N THR A 108 22.18 -14.16 -26.43
CA THR A 108 22.24 -15.61 -26.67
C THR A 108 21.74 -16.01 -28.06
N GLY A 109 21.03 -15.12 -28.76
CA GLY A 109 20.35 -15.39 -30.04
C GLY A 109 18.98 -16.06 -29.90
N ALA A 110 18.41 -16.10 -28.70
CA ALA A 110 17.11 -16.73 -28.46
C ALA A 110 15.97 -16.11 -29.28
N ALA A 111 15.07 -16.98 -29.74
CA ALA A 111 13.84 -16.60 -30.42
C ALA A 111 12.77 -16.10 -29.42
N ALA A 112 12.71 -16.72 -28.24
CA ALA A 112 11.79 -16.36 -27.17
C ALA A 112 12.36 -16.70 -25.79
N VAL A 113 11.86 -16.02 -24.76
CA VAL A 113 12.13 -16.30 -23.35
C VAL A 113 10.79 -16.47 -22.64
N LEU A 114 10.71 -17.52 -21.81
CA LEU A 114 9.59 -17.86 -20.96
C LEU A 114 10.01 -17.71 -19.50
N LEU A 115 9.33 -16.82 -18.78
CA LEU A 115 9.51 -16.58 -17.35
C LEU A 115 8.35 -17.22 -16.57
N PRO A 116 8.59 -18.24 -15.75
CA PRO A 116 7.53 -18.89 -14.99
C PRO A 116 7.13 -18.11 -13.74
N GLU A 117 5.83 -17.86 -13.58
CA GLU A 117 5.18 -17.41 -12.36
C GLU A 117 4.30 -18.55 -11.81
N VAL A 118 4.89 -19.43 -11.01
CA VAL A 118 4.25 -20.69 -10.57
C VAL A 118 3.07 -20.45 -9.64
N ASP A 119 1.88 -20.94 -10.00
CA ASP A 119 0.60 -20.77 -9.30
C ASP A 119 0.04 -19.32 -9.29
N TYR A 120 0.53 -18.45 -10.19
CA TYR A 120 0.06 -17.07 -10.37
C TYR A 120 -0.50 -16.85 -11.78
N LEU A 121 -1.43 -15.90 -11.94
CA LEU A 121 -1.81 -15.41 -13.26
C LEU A 121 -0.76 -14.41 -13.75
N PRO A 122 -0.05 -14.69 -14.86
CA PRO A 122 1.17 -13.98 -15.21
C PRO A 122 0.92 -12.53 -15.64
N SER A 123 1.98 -11.73 -15.56
CA SER A 123 2.07 -10.37 -16.14
C SER A 123 1.11 -9.34 -15.54
N LEU A 124 0.84 -9.42 -14.22
CA LEU A 124 0.25 -8.31 -13.46
C LEU A 124 1.04 -7.00 -13.63
N ASN A 125 2.36 -7.13 -13.81
CA ASN A 125 3.34 -6.06 -13.98
C ASN A 125 3.38 -5.48 -15.41
N MET A 126 2.25 -5.48 -16.13
CA MET A 126 2.26 -5.15 -17.56
C MET A 126 2.76 -3.73 -17.87
N TYR A 127 2.54 -2.78 -16.96
CA TYR A 127 2.99 -1.39 -17.12
C TYR A 127 4.31 -1.08 -16.40
N SER A 128 5.01 -2.12 -15.93
CA SER A 128 6.31 -1.98 -15.27
C SER A 128 7.38 -1.60 -16.29
N ASN A 129 7.97 -0.43 -16.09
CA ASN A 129 9.07 0.12 -16.89
C ASN A 129 10.16 0.63 -15.93
N ASP A 130 11.42 0.58 -16.30
CA ASP A 130 12.53 1.09 -15.49
C ASP A 130 12.81 2.59 -15.70
N GLY A 131 11.91 3.29 -16.39
CA GLY A 131 12.07 4.67 -16.83
C GLY A 131 12.42 4.81 -18.32
N SER A 132 12.96 3.76 -18.96
CA SER A 132 13.22 3.77 -20.40
C SER A 132 11.95 3.60 -21.24
N ARG A 133 10.92 2.97 -20.65
CA ARG A 133 9.72 2.49 -21.35
C ARG A 133 10.03 1.59 -22.55
N GLY A 134 11.07 0.76 -22.42
CA GLY A 134 11.44 -0.23 -23.43
C GLY A 134 12.12 0.39 -24.65
N ALA A 135 12.65 1.61 -24.53
CA ALA A 135 13.30 2.32 -25.64
C ALA A 135 14.42 1.49 -26.29
N HIS A 136 15.09 0.61 -25.54
CA HIS A 136 16.21 -0.20 -26.02
C HIS A 136 15.77 -1.55 -26.58
N THR A 137 14.57 -2.03 -26.25
CA THR A 137 14.18 -3.42 -26.49
C THR A 137 12.93 -3.60 -27.33
N ARG A 138 12.05 -2.60 -27.43
CA ARG A 138 10.75 -2.75 -28.11
C ARG A 138 10.85 -3.14 -29.59
N HIS A 139 11.93 -2.72 -30.25
CA HIS A 139 12.20 -2.97 -31.68
C HIS A 139 12.92 -4.31 -31.93
N LEU A 140 13.38 -4.99 -30.88
CA LEU A 140 14.13 -6.24 -30.99
C LEU A 140 13.16 -7.43 -31.17
N PRO A 141 13.56 -8.50 -31.88
CA PRO A 141 12.63 -9.54 -32.34
C PRO A 141 12.36 -10.70 -31.37
N MET A 142 13.09 -10.79 -30.26
CA MET A 142 12.96 -11.88 -29.27
C MET A 142 11.69 -11.69 -28.44
N LEU A 143 10.84 -12.73 -28.34
CA LEU A 143 9.68 -12.67 -27.47
C LEU A 143 10.09 -12.77 -26.00
N PHE A 144 9.40 -12.05 -25.11
CA PHE A 144 9.69 -12.04 -23.68
C PHE A 144 8.38 -12.14 -22.89
N LEU A 145 8.07 -13.37 -22.47
CA LEU A 145 6.73 -13.77 -22.03
C LEU A 145 6.78 -14.34 -20.62
N ASN A 146 5.72 -14.10 -19.85
CA ASN A 146 5.50 -14.79 -18.60
C ASN A 146 4.50 -15.92 -18.80
N ILE A 147 4.73 -17.04 -18.13
CA ILE A 147 3.83 -18.19 -18.13
C ILE A 147 3.39 -18.50 -16.71
N GLY A 148 2.15 -18.95 -16.53
CA GLY A 148 1.58 -19.26 -15.20
C GLY A 148 1.34 -20.76 -14.98
N PRO A 149 2.37 -21.62 -14.98
CA PRO A 149 2.19 -23.05 -14.75
C PRO A 149 1.78 -23.33 -13.30
N SER A 150 1.08 -24.44 -13.07
CA SER A 150 0.97 -25.00 -11.71
C SER A 150 2.32 -25.58 -11.27
N GLY A 151 2.53 -25.79 -9.97
CA GLY A 151 3.77 -26.41 -9.46
C GLY A 151 4.13 -27.73 -10.18
N VAL A 152 3.17 -28.63 -10.33
CA VAL A 152 3.37 -29.92 -11.03
C VAL A 152 3.73 -29.73 -12.51
N LEU A 153 3.09 -28.76 -13.17
CA LEU A 153 3.38 -28.47 -14.57
C LEU A 153 4.74 -27.80 -14.74
N TYR A 154 5.14 -26.95 -13.79
CA TYR A 154 6.46 -26.35 -13.78
C TYR A 154 7.55 -27.42 -13.66
N ASP A 155 7.39 -28.39 -12.75
CA ASP A 155 8.34 -29.49 -12.61
C ASP A 155 8.47 -30.28 -13.92
N ALA A 156 7.34 -30.59 -14.58
CA ALA A 156 7.34 -31.24 -15.89
C ALA A 156 7.99 -30.38 -17.00
N LEU A 157 7.77 -29.06 -16.99
CA LEU A 157 8.42 -28.14 -17.94
C LEU A 157 9.93 -28.12 -17.74
N VAL A 158 10.41 -28.18 -16.50
CA VAL A 158 11.85 -28.19 -16.21
C VAL A 158 12.49 -29.54 -16.54
N SER A 159 11.81 -30.65 -16.28
CA SER A 159 12.37 -32.00 -16.50
C SER A 159 12.26 -32.48 -17.95
N ASP A 160 11.13 -32.22 -18.61
CA ASP A 160 10.76 -32.94 -19.85
C ASP A 160 10.78 -32.04 -21.09
N ALA A 161 10.67 -30.72 -20.92
CA ALA A 161 10.67 -29.77 -22.04
C ALA A 161 12.05 -29.55 -22.69
N PRO A 162 13.20 -29.54 -21.96
CA PRO A 162 14.49 -29.28 -22.58
C PRO A 162 14.78 -30.16 -23.80
N GLY A 163 15.20 -29.55 -24.90
CA GLY A 163 15.46 -30.21 -26.18
C GLY A 163 14.20 -30.55 -27.01
N ARG A 164 12.98 -30.34 -26.47
CA ARG A 164 11.72 -30.49 -27.22
C ARG A 164 11.39 -29.20 -27.95
N ASN A 165 10.78 -29.33 -29.13
CA ASN A 165 10.29 -28.17 -29.86
C ASN A 165 9.00 -27.65 -29.23
N ALA A 166 9.00 -26.35 -28.94
CA ALA A 166 7.80 -25.61 -28.56
C ALA A 166 7.49 -24.55 -29.62
N THR A 167 6.23 -24.17 -29.68
CA THR A 167 5.78 -22.99 -30.42
C THR A 167 5.11 -22.05 -29.43
N VAL A 168 5.44 -20.76 -29.54
CA VAL A 168 4.92 -19.72 -28.66
C VAL A 168 4.51 -18.47 -29.45
N ARG A 169 3.48 -17.80 -28.95
CA ARG A 169 2.95 -16.52 -29.46
C ARG A 169 2.60 -15.63 -28.26
N PRO A 170 2.77 -14.30 -28.30
CA PRO A 170 2.33 -13.44 -27.20
C PRO A 170 0.79 -13.40 -27.12
N ASP A 171 0.25 -13.72 -25.95
CA ASP A 171 -1.17 -13.60 -25.67
C ASP A 171 -1.59 -12.20 -25.23
N VAL A 172 -2.87 -11.89 -25.40
CA VAL A 172 -3.43 -10.63 -24.91
C VAL A 172 -3.40 -10.64 -23.38
N ASN A 173 -2.75 -9.63 -22.80
CA ASN A 173 -2.68 -9.52 -21.36
C ASN A 173 -4.05 -9.17 -20.75
N VAL A 174 -4.64 -10.13 -20.03
CA VAL A 174 -5.94 -9.97 -19.34
C VAL A 174 -5.94 -8.89 -18.26
N TRP A 175 -4.79 -8.54 -17.69
CA TRP A 175 -4.67 -7.44 -16.73
C TRP A 175 -4.94 -6.09 -17.39
N ARG A 176 -4.76 -5.95 -18.70
CA ARG A 176 -5.02 -4.69 -19.42
C ARG A 176 -6.45 -4.21 -19.22
N SER A 177 -7.42 -5.09 -19.44
CA SER A 177 -8.84 -4.76 -19.29
C SER A 177 -9.23 -4.60 -17.82
N ALA A 178 -8.69 -5.43 -16.94
CA ALA A 178 -8.97 -5.36 -15.51
C ALA A 178 -8.43 -4.09 -14.86
N LEU A 179 -7.19 -3.71 -15.16
CA LEU A 179 -6.57 -2.48 -14.67
C LEU A 179 -7.27 -1.24 -15.22
N ALA A 180 -7.74 -1.28 -16.48
CA ALA A 180 -8.52 -0.19 -17.07
C ALA A 180 -9.99 -0.13 -16.59
N SER A 181 -10.47 -1.15 -15.88
CA SER A 181 -11.87 -1.23 -15.44
C SER A 181 -12.24 -0.10 -14.48
N TRP A 182 -13.50 0.35 -14.55
CA TRP A 182 -13.99 1.46 -13.73
C TRP A 182 -13.89 1.15 -12.22
N TYR A 183 -14.13 -0.10 -11.81
CA TYR A 183 -14.12 -0.48 -10.41
C TYR A 183 -12.69 -0.54 -9.86
N TYR A 184 -11.72 -1.00 -10.66
CA TYR A 184 -10.32 -0.92 -10.29
C TYR A 184 -9.88 0.55 -10.14
N GLN A 185 -10.13 1.35 -11.18
CA GLN A 185 -9.76 2.76 -11.17
C GLN A 185 -10.43 3.52 -10.03
N LEU A 186 -11.70 3.24 -9.70
CA LEU A 186 -12.40 3.92 -8.63
C LEU A 186 -11.89 3.47 -7.25
N PHE A 187 -11.89 2.17 -6.96
CA PHE A 187 -11.71 1.65 -5.61
C PHE A 187 -10.25 1.42 -5.23
N VAL A 188 -9.37 1.09 -6.17
CA VAL A 188 -7.93 0.90 -5.89
C VAL A 188 -7.15 2.19 -6.07
N ARG A 189 -7.54 3.04 -7.03
CA ARG A 189 -6.79 4.25 -7.38
C ARG A 189 -7.43 5.55 -6.90
N ILE A 190 -8.54 5.96 -7.49
CA ILE A 190 -9.10 7.32 -7.37
C ILE A 190 -9.53 7.61 -5.93
N LEU A 191 -10.40 6.78 -5.36
CA LEU A 191 -10.94 7.01 -4.01
C LEU A 191 -9.84 7.06 -2.94
N PRO A 192 -8.96 6.05 -2.80
CA PRO A 192 -7.92 6.10 -1.78
C PRO A 192 -6.90 7.22 -2.03
N SER A 193 -6.52 7.51 -3.28
CA SER A 193 -5.57 8.61 -3.56
C SER A 193 -6.15 9.98 -3.21
N VAL A 194 -7.41 10.26 -3.55
CA VAL A 194 -8.09 11.51 -3.20
C VAL A 194 -8.17 11.66 -1.68
N VAL A 195 -8.60 10.61 -0.98
CA VAL A 195 -8.70 10.65 0.50
C VAL A 195 -7.32 10.87 1.13
N LEU A 196 -6.26 10.24 0.62
CA LEU A 196 -4.90 10.42 1.11
C LEU A 196 -4.36 11.85 0.87
N ILE A 197 -4.54 12.39 -0.33
CA ILE A 197 -4.13 13.76 -0.68
C ILE A 197 -4.89 14.78 0.16
N VAL A 198 -6.21 14.65 0.25
CA VAL A 198 -7.05 15.55 1.07
C VAL A 198 -6.65 15.45 2.54
N SER A 199 -6.34 14.25 3.04
CA SER A 199 -5.84 14.07 4.41
C SER A 199 -4.52 14.78 4.62
N GLY A 200 -3.55 14.64 3.70
CA GLY A 200 -2.26 15.33 3.76
C GLY A 200 -2.39 16.86 3.71
N MET A 201 -3.23 17.39 2.81
CA MET A 201 -3.52 18.82 2.74
C MET A 201 -4.19 19.34 4.02
N THR A 202 -5.17 18.60 4.54
CA THR A 202 -5.87 18.96 5.78
C THR A 202 -4.91 18.91 6.97
N ALA A 203 -4.00 17.93 7.00
CA ALA A 203 -2.98 17.83 8.02
C ALA A 203 -2.04 19.06 8.00
N ALA A 204 -1.65 19.53 6.82
CA ALA A 204 -0.84 20.74 6.66
C ALA A 204 -1.56 21.98 7.20
N VAL A 205 -2.83 22.14 6.84
CA VAL A 205 -3.66 23.25 7.36
C VAL A 205 -3.78 23.19 8.87
N PHE A 206 -4.07 22.02 9.45
CA PHE A 206 -4.16 21.85 10.89
C PHE A 206 -2.83 22.11 11.58
N LEU A 207 -1.71 21.63 11.02
CA LEU A 207 -0.38 21.89 11.55
C LEU A 207 -0.07 23.39 11.58
N VAL A 208 -0.37 24.12 10.49
CA VAL A 208 -0.19 25.58 10.42
C VAL A 208 -1.04 26.28 11.48
N VAL A 209 -2.29 25.86 11.66
CA VAL A 209 -3.17 26.44 12.69
C VAL A 209 -2.64 26.18 14.10
N HIS A 210 -2.19 24.95 14.40
CA HIS A 210 -1.55 24.62 15.68
C HIS A 210 -0.30 25.47 15.93
N MET A 211 0.55 25.65 14.92
CA MET A 211 1.74 26.50 15.02
C MET A 211 1.38 27.97 15.26
N ARG A 212 0.31 28.48 14.63
CA ARG A 212 -0.19 29.85 14.89
C ARG A 212 -0.72 30.01 16.31
N ILE A 213 -1.36 28.99 16.87
CA ILE A 213 -1.83 29.00 18.26
C ILE A 213 -0.62 29.07 19.21
N ILE A 214 0.38 28.20 19.02
CA ILE A 214 1.62 28.20 19.81
C ILE A 214 2.35 29.54 19.73
N ASP A 215 2.46 30.11 18.52
CA ASP A 215 3.09 31.41 18.32
C ASP A 215 2.30 32.54 18.98
N GLY A 216 0.96 32.49 18.92
CA GLY A 216 0.08 33.42 19.61
C GLY A 216 0.25 33.35 21.14
N GLU A 217 0.34 32.15 21.70
CA GLU A 217 0.63 31.93 23.13
C GLU A 217 1.98 32.53 23.51
N HIS A 218 3.03 32.27 22.72
CA HIS A 218 4.37 32.86 22.91
C HIS A 218 4.37 34.39 22.90
N MET A 219 3.57 35.01 22.02
CA MET A 219 3.43 36.46 21.93
C MET A 219 2.61 37.07 23.08
N SER A 220 1.69 36.29 23.65
CA SER A 220 0.80 36.73 24.75
C SER A 220 1.42 36.59 26.14
N ASP A 221 2.51 35.82 26.27
CA ASP A 221 3.18 35.59 27.55
C ASP A 221 3.95 36.86 27.99
N ALA A 222 3.58 37.42 29.13
CA ALA A 222 4.07 38.73 29.59
C ALA A 222 5.59 38.77 29.84
N HIS A 223 6.22 37.61 30.07
CA HIS A 223 7.66 37.48 30.31
C HIS A 223 8.51 37.51 29.03
N THR A 224 7.93 37.24 27.84
CA THR A 224 8.65 37.22 26.54
C THR A 224 8.64 38.56 25.81
N VAL A 225 7.80 39.52 26.22
CA VAL A 225 7.65 40.85 25.59
C VAL A 225 8.95 41.67 25.65
N ARG A 226 9.79 41.49 26.69
CA ARG A 226 10.97 42.35 26.93
C ARG A 226 12.24 41.97 26.16
N GLN A 227 12.36 40.75 25.63
CA GLN A 227 13.54 40.30 24.88
C GLN A 227 13.18 39.24 23.83
N ARG A 228 12.82 39.70 22.62
CA ARG A 228 12.51 38.86 21.46
C ARG A 228 13.80 38.35 20.82
N SER A 229 14.20 37.11 21.11
CA SER A 229 15.32 36.45 20.41
C SER A 229 14.86 35.18 19.70
N LEU A 230 15.33 34.97 18.46
CA LEU A 230 15.03 33.78 17.66
C LEU A 230 15.33 32.45 18.39
N PRO A 231 16.44 32.31 19.14
CA PRO A 231 16.73 31.07 19.88
C PRO A 231 15.70 30.77 20.97
N ARG A 232 15.19 31.79 21.67
CA ARG A 232 14.15 31.61 22.70
C ARG A 232 12.81 31.24 22.08
N ARG A 233 12.45 31.84 20.96
CA ARG A 233 11.25 31.46 20.19
C ARG A 233 11.35 30.01 19.71
N ALA A 234 12.48 29.61 19.14
CA ALA A 234 12.71 28.23 18.71
C ALA A 234 12.63 27.24 19.89
N SER A 235 13.25 27.57 21.03
CA SER A 235 13.19 26.75 22.24
C SER A 235 11.76 26.63 22.80
N PHE A 236 11.00 27.73 22.80
CA PHE A 236 9.59 27.73 23.22
C PHE A 236 8.75 26.83 22.31
N ILE A 237 8.84 27.03 20.99
CA ILE A 237 8.12 26.23 20.01
C ILE A 237 8.46 24.75 20.20
N TRP A 238 9.75 24.41 20.30
CA TRP A 238 10.20 23.02 20.49
C TRP A 238 9.59 22.37 21.73
N LYS A 239 9.48 23.11 22.84
CA LYS A 239 8.84 22.63 24.08
C LYS A 239 7.32 22.48 23.94
N ALA A 240 6.68 23.27 23.08
CA ALA A 240 5.25 23.21 22.82
C ALA A 240 4.86 22.10 21.82
N LEU A 241 5.81 21.54 21.07
CA LEU A 241 5.55 20.45 20.13
C LEU A 241 5.21 19.15 20.87
N GLY A 242 3.92 18.80 20.86
CA GLY A 242 3.42 17.50 21.31
C GLY A 242 3.17 16.47 20.19
N LEU A 243 2.64 15.30 20.59
CA LEU A 243 2.21 14.21 19.70
C LEU A 243 1.34 14.64 18.50
N PRO A 244 0.37 15.57 18.64
CA PRO A 244 -0.44 16.02 17.51
C PRO A 244 0.39 16.56 16.34
N HIS A 245 1.45 17.32 16.62
CA HIS A 245 2.30 17.93 15.59
C HIS A 245 3.12 16.86 14.86
N ALA A 246 3.63 15.87 15.59
CA ALA A 246 4.36 14.75 15.01
C ALA A 246 3.47 13.94 14.06
N VAL A 247 2.24 13.59 14.49
CA VAL A 247 1.28 12.87 13.63
C VAL A 247 0.93 13.69 12.40
N LEU A 248 0.58 14.97 12.57
CA LEU A 248 0.22 15.83 11.43
C LEU A 248 1.39 15.99 10.45
N ALA A 249 2.63 16.14 10.93
CA ALA A 249 3.81 16.20 10.06
C ALA A 249 4.04 14.89 9.28
N ILE A 250 3.90 13.74 9.93
CA ILE A 250 3.98 12.42 9.27
C ILE A 250 2.87 12.31 8.20
N GLU A 251 1.64 12.72 8.50
CA GLU A 251 0.52 12.67 7.55
C GLU A 251 0.71 13.60 6.35
N VAL A 252 1.24 14.81 6.55
CA VAL A 252 1.57 15.73 5.45
C VAL A 252 2.50 15.06 4.44
N ALA A 253 3.57 14.43 4.91
CA ALA A 253 4.54 13.78 4.03
C ALA A 253 3.98 12.48 3.45
N THR A 254 3.62 11.54 4.31
CA THR A 254 3.35 10.15 3.90
C THR A 254 2.04 10.02 3.13
N SER A 255 0.98 10.72 3.52
CA SER A 255 -0.32 10.60 2.87
C SER A 255 -0.34 11.35 1.54
N THR A 256 0.30 12.52 1.46
CA THR A 256 0.44 13.24 0.18
C THR A 256 1.28 12.45 -0.82
N LEU A 257 2.43 11.91 -0.39
CA LEU A 257 3.31 11.14 -1.28
C LEU A 257 2.65 9.83 -1.73
N SER A 258 2.14 9.00 -0.81
CA SER A 258 1.44 7.77 -1.16
C SER A 258 0.21 8.04 -2.03
N GLY A 259 -0.56 9.10 -1.71
CA GLY A 259 -1.71 9.53 -2.50
C GLY A 259 -1.33 9.97 -3.92
N ALA A 260 -0.25 10.74 -4.08
CA ALA A 260 0.23 11.19 -5.39
C ALA A 260 0.78 10.02 -6.22
N VAL A 261 1.58 9.14 -5.63
CA VAL A 261 2.11 7.95 -6.32
C VAL A 261 0.97 7.03 -6.76
N LEU A 262 -0.02 6.81 -5.91
CA LEU A 262 -1.20 6.04 -6.25
C LEU A 262 -2.04 6.73 -7.32
N ALA A 263 -2.24 8.05 -7.25
CA ALA A 263 -2.98 8.80 -8.26
C ALA A 263 -2.30 8.74 -9.64
N ILE A 264 -0.98 8.90 -9.70
CA ILE A 264 -0.23 8.94 -10.97
C ILE A 264 -0.01 7.54 -11.52
N GLY A 265 0.49 6.63 -10.69
CA GLY A 265 0.89 5.27 -11.04
C GLY A 265 -0.25 4.26 -11.06
N GLY A 266 -1.26 4.46 -10.21
CA GLY A 266 -2.47 3.63 -10.19
C GLY A 266 -2.24 2.18 -9.79
N PHE A 267 -1.21 1.91 -8.97
CA PHE A 267 -0.82 0.56 -8.54
C PHE A 267 -0.70 -0.44 -9.70
N TYR A 268 0.27 -0.21 -10.58
CA TYR A 268 0.47 -0.94 -11.84
C TYR A 268 -0.57 -0.69 -12.93
N SER A 269 -1.64 0.09 -12.72
CA SER A 269 -2.63 0.34 -13.80
C SER A 269 -2.21 1.37 -14.85
N THR A 270 -1.09 2.07 -14.65
CA THR A 270 -0.57 3.03 -15.65
C THR A 270 0.94 2.97 -15.78
N PRO A 271 1.49 3.43 -16.92
CA PRO A 271 2.93 3.48 -17.14
C PRO A 271 3.58 4.81 -16.77
N ASN A 272 2.89 5.64 -15.98
CA ASN A 272 3.33 7.02 -15.73
C ASN A 272 4.52 7.12 -14.78
N LEU A 273 4.73 6.11 -13.94
CA LEU A 273 5.86 6.04 -13.01
C LEU A 273 6.76 4.85 -13.33
N PRO A 274 8.08 4.99 -13.11
CA PRO A 274 8.99 3.86 -13.12
C PRO A 274 8.61 2.82 -12.05
N TYR A 275 8.83 1.56 -12.37
CA TYR A 275 8.59 0.41 -11.51
C TYR A 275 9.29 0.51 -10.15
N PRO A 276 10.55 0.96 -10.03
CA PRO A 276 11.19 1.16 -8.72
C PRO A 276 10.41 2.09 -7.80
N VAL A 277 9.82 3.15 -8.36
CA VAL A 277 9.00 4.11 -7.60
C VAL A 277 7.71 3.43 -7.14
N LEU A 278 7.03 2.70 -8.02
CA LEU A 278 5.83 1.95 -7.65
C LEU A 278 6.11 0.92 -6.56
N GLN A 279 7.24 0.20 -6.66
CA GLN A 279 7.64 -0.81 -5.70
C GLN A 279 8.01 -0.23 -4.34
N TYR A 280 8.73 0.89 -4.31
CA TYR A 280 9.02 1.59 -3.05
C TYR A 280 7.74 1.98 -2.29
N PHE A 281 6.70 2.38 -3.01
CA PHE A 281 5.43 2.82 -2.42
C PHE A 281 4.38 1.69 -2.36
N THR A 282 4.74 0.44 -2.63
CA THR A 282 3.78 -0.68 -2.70
C THR A 282 3.03 -0.87 -1.38
N THR A 283 3.72 -0.71 -0.25
CA THR A 283 3.14 -0.77 1.11
C THR A 283 2.48 0.55 1.54
N SER A 284 2.52 1.59 0.70
CA SER A 284 2.05 2.96 1.01
C SER A 284 2.63 3.53 2.30
N LEU A 285 3.91 3.25 2.55
CA LEU A 285 4.65 3.66 3.75
C LEU A 285 3.96 3.12 5.01
N GLY A 286 3.61 1.84 4.99
CA GLY A 286 2.81 1.18 6.01
C GLY A 286 3.40 1.25 7.42
N GLY A 287 4.73 1.25 7.55
CA GLY A 287 5.43 1.40 8.82
C GLY A 287 5.25 2.80 9.42
N TRP A 288 5.40 3.84 8.59
CA TRP A 288 5.12 5.22 9.02
C TRP A 288 3.66 5.42 9.39
N SER A 289 2.74 4.80 8.63
CA SER A 289 1.33 4.80 8.98
C SER A 289 1.10 4.16 10.35
N LEU A 290 1.63 2.96 10.58
CA LEU A 290 1.46 2.30 11.88
C LEU A 290 1.97 3.17 13.05
N SER A 291 3.11 3.84 12.88
CA SER A 291 3.67 4.74 13.90
C SER A 291 2.81 5.97 14.14
N ALA A 292 2.26 6.59 13.10
CA ALA A 292 1.29 7.67 13.27
C ALA A 292 0.00 7.21 13.99
N SER A 293 -0.47 5.98 13.75
CA SER A 293 -1.63 5.41 14.44
C SER A 293 -1.33 5.09 15.91
N LEU A 294 -0.11 4.62 16.22
CA LEU A 294 0.40 4.43 17.58
C LEU A 294 0.50 5.75 18.37
N LEU A 295 1.09 6.78 17.77
CA LEU A 295 1.17 8.12 18.35
C LEU A 295 -0.24 8.71 18.60
N SER A 296 -1.16 8.48 17.65
CA SER A 296 -2.55 8.90 17.76
C SER A 296 -3.26 8.20 18.93
N ALA A 297 -3.17 6.87 19.01
CA ALA A 297 -3.74 6.12 20.13
C ALA A 297 -3.10 6.49 21.47
N SER A 298 -1.79 6.77 21.51
CA SER A 298 -1.09 7.25 22.70
C SER A 298 -1.68 8.56 23.21
N ALA A 299 -1.95 9.52 22.31
CA ALA A 299 -2.59 10.78 22.67
C ALA A 299 -3.98 10.56 23.30
N TRP A 300 -4.78 9.61 22.78
CA TRP A 300 -6.07 9.26 23.38
C TRP A 300 -5.94 8.55 24.73
N ILE A 301 -5.07 7.53 24.85
CA ILE A 301 -4.89 6.74 26.08
C ILE A 301 -4.42 7.61 27.25
N ARG A 302 -3.62 8.65 26.99
CA ARG A 302 -3.17 9.61 28.02
C ARG A 302 -4.31 10.39 28.66
N HIS A 303 -5.48 10.47 28.02
CA HIS A 303 -6.69 11.08 28.57
C HIS A 303 -7.63 10.10 29.28
N LEU A 304 -7.28 8.81 29.39
CA LEU A 304 -8.10 7.76 30.02
C LEU A 304 -7.65 7.23 31.40
N PRO A 305 -6.75 7.87 32.18
CA PRO A 305 -6.13 7.22 33.34
C PRO A 305 -7.11 6.81 34.46
N VAL A 306 -8.35 7.32 34.45
CA VAL A 306 -9.38 7.03 35.46
C VAL A 306 -10.27 5.84 35.10
N VAL A 307 -10.27 5.35 33.85
CA VAL A 307 -11.35 4.50 33.32
C VAL A 307 -10.91 3.09 32.92
N VAL A 308 -9.62 2.84 32.70
CA VAL A 308 -9.13 1.56 32.16
C VAL A 308 -7.95 1.05 32.97
N ASP A 309 -8.08 -0.15 33.56
CA ASP A 309 -6.97 -0.87 34.18
C ASP A 309 -5.84 -1.05 33.16
N ALA A 310 -4.64 -0.62 33.54
CA ALA A 310 -3.55 -0.45 32.59
C ALA A 310 -2.83 -1.78 32.34
N SER A 311 -3.32 -2.57 31.38
CA SER A 311 -2.57 -3.70 30.84
C SER A 311 -1.19 -3.25 30.31
N LEU A 312 -0.24 -4.19 30.21
CA LEU A 312 1.12 -3.89 29.74
C LEU A 312 1.13 -3.14 28.40
N ALA A 313 0.29 -3.57 27.45
CA ALA A 313 0.16 -2.94 26.14
C ALA A 313 -0.37 -1.50 26.24
N THR A 314 -1.36 -1.23 27.10
CA THR A 314 -1.87 0.12 27.34
C THR A 314 -0.79 1.02 27.96
N ARG A 315 -0.01 0.51 28.92
CA ARG A 315 1.13 1.23 29.52
C ARG A 315 2.22 1.53 28.50
N LEU A 316 2.51 0.57 27.63
CA LEU A 316 3.48 0.73 26.55
C LEU A 316 3.03 1.83 25.57
N ILE A 317 1.80 1.78 25.08
CA ILE A 317 1.25 2.76 24.13
C ILE A 317 1.10 4.15 24.80
N ARG A 318 0.79 4.21 26.10
CA ARG A 318 0.76 5.47 26.86
C ARG A 318 2.15 6.14 26.89
N GLY A 319 3.21 5.34 26.80
CA GLY A 319 4.60 5.79 26.85
C GLY A 319 5.22 5.68 28.24
N ASP A 320 4.66 4.88 29.15
CA ASP A 320 5.22 4.66 30.50
C ASP A 320 6.63 4.05 30.44
N ARG A 321 6.96 3.37 29.34
CA ARG A 321 8.29 2.84 29.04
C ARG A 321 8.82 3.51 27.77
N PRO A 322 9.56 4.62 27.86
CA PRO A 322 9.89 5.46 26.71
C PRO A 322 10.74 4.73 25.66
N VAL A 323 11.70 3.91 26.09
CA VAL A 323 12.55 3.12 25.17
C VAL A 323 11.72 2.10 24.39
N ALA A 324 10.89 1.34 25.09
CA ALA A 324 10.06 0.32 24.43
C ALA A 324 9.00 0.95 23.51
N PHE A 325 8.45 2.12 23.89
CA PHE A 325 7.55 2.88 23.02
C PHE A 325 8.27 3.42 21.79
N ALA A 326 9.49 3.95 21.94
CA ALA A 326 10.30 4.38 20.81
C ALA A 326 10.60 3.24 19.85
N LEU A 327 10.99 2.07 20.36
CA LEU A 327 11.21 0.86 19.54
C LEU A 327 9.93 0.42 18.82
N LEU A 328 8.78 0.46 19.49
CA LEU A 328 7.49 0.14 18.88
C LEU A 328 7.13 1.07 17.71
N LEU A 329 7.64 2.30 17.71
CA LEU A 329 7.46 3.27 16.62
C LEU A 329 8.54 3.14 15.52
N THR A 330 9.79 2.85 15.86
CA THR A 330 10.89 2.90 14.90
C THR A 330 11.13 1.57 14.20
N VAL A 331 10.94 0.44 14.87
CA VAL A 331 11.18 -0.90 14.30
C VAL A 331 10.26 -1.17 13.09
N PRO A 332 8.93 -0.94 13.16
CA PRO A 332 8.07 -1.15 11.98
C PRO A 332 8.42 -0.22 10.81
N VAL A 333 8.81 1.02 11.10
CA VAL A 333 9.26 1.99 10.09
C VAL A 333 10.52 1.48 9.39
N ALA A 334 11.51 1.02 10.16
CA ALA A 334 12.77 0.53 9.63
C ALA A 334 12.56 -0.72 8.75
N ILE A 335 11.74 -1.68 9.21
CA ILE A 335 11.43 -2.90 8.46
C ILE A 335 10.70 -2.57 7.16
N ASP A 336 9.65 -1.73 7.21
CA ASP A 336 8.88 -1.33 6.03
C ASP A 336 9.74 -0.55 5.04
N THR A 337 10.59 0.37 5.52
CA THR A 337 11.50 1.14 4.67
C THR A 337 12.54 0.23 4.01
N ALA A 338 13.14 -0.68 4.77
CA ALA A 338 14.11 -1.64 4.24
C ALA A 338 13.46 -2.55 3.18
N GLY A 339 12.27 -3.09 3.46
CA GLY A 339 11.50 -3.87 2.48
C GLY A 339 11.19 -3.08 1.21
N SER A 340 10.72 -1.84 1.36
CA SER A 340 10.43 -0.93 0.24
C SER A 340 11.66 -0.63 -0.62
N VAL A 341 12.83 -0.43 0.00
CA VAL A 341 14.10 -0.27 -0.71
C VAL A 341 14.46 -1.54 -1.47
N LEU A 342 14.35 -2.72 -0.84
CA LEU A 342 14.63 -3.99 -1.51
C LEU A 342 13.71 -4.22 -2.72
N PHE A 343 12.41 -3.91 -2.61
CA PHE A 343 11.49 -4.00 -3.74
C PHE A 343 11.85 -3.02 -4.86
N ALA A 344 12.25 -1.79 -4.50
CA ALA A 344 12.68 -0.78 -5.48
C ALA A 344 13.97 -1.19 -6.21
N LEU A 345 14.83 -1.98 -5.57
CA LEU A 345 16.03 -2.58 -6.15
C LEU A 345 15.74 -3.88 -6.92
N TYR A 346 14.48 -4.15 -7.29
CA TYR A 346 14.07 -5.35 -8.02
C TYR A 346 14.35 -6.67 -7.29
N ASN A 347 14.56 -6.66 -5.97
CA ASN A 347 14.77 -7.90 -5.23
C ASN A 347 13.45 -8.69 -5.19
N SER A 348 13.38 -9.73 -6.02
CA SER A 348 12.23 -10.60 -6.25
C SER A 348 12.20 -11.82 -5.34
N ASN A 349 13.12 -11.93 -4.38
CA ASN A 349 13.15 -13.04 -3.43
C ASN A 349 11.86 -13.07 -2.61
N GLN A 350 11.04 -14.12 -2.78
CA GLN A 350 9.74 -14.27 -2.13
C GLN A 350 9.77 -14.27 -0.59
N VAL A 351 10.93 -14.57 0.02
CA VAL A 351 11.09 -14.55 1.48
C VAL A 351 10.95 -13.12 2.02
N VAL A 352 11.54 -12.13 1.34
CA VAL A 352 11.51 -10.73 1.78
C VAL A 352 10.07 -10.17 1.86
N PRO A 353 9.24 -10.18 0.80
CA PRO A 353 7.88 -9.69 0.87
C PRO A 353 7.02 -10.50 1.83
N THR A 354 7.25 -11.81 1.94
CA THR A 354 6.54 -12.65 2.92
C THR A 354 6.82 -12.22 4.35
N VAL A 355 8.09 -12.07 4.73
CA VAL A 355 8.49 -11.68 6.09
C VAL A 355 8.03 -10.26 6.40
N VAL A 356 8.28 -9.29 5.51
CA VAL A 356 7.87 -7.89 5.70
C VAL A 356 6.35 -7.78 5.85
N SER A 357 5.59 -8.46 4.99
CA SER A 357 4.13 -8.45 5.04
C SER A 357 3.58 -9.15 6.28
N ALA A 358 4.17 -10.29 6.68
CA ALA A 358 3.76 -11.02 7.88
C ALA A 358 3.99 -10.20 9.15
N LEU A 359 5.15 -9.57 9.28
CA LEU A 359 5.45 -8.69 10.41
C LEU A 359 4.50 -7.49 10.43
N GLY A 360 4.32 -6.82 9.29
CA GLY A 360 3.38 -5.72 9.14
C GLY A 360 1.95 -6.11 9.55
N PHE A 361 1.48 -7.24 9.06
CA PHE A 361 0.16 -7.80 9.40
C PHE A 361 0.01 -8.07 10.90
N VAL A 362 0.99 -8.74 11.53
CA VAL A 362 0.95 -9.06 12.96
C VAL A 362 0.94 -7.80 13.80
N PHE A 363 1.79 -6.81 13.49
CA PHE A 363 1.82 -5.54 14.21
C PHE A 363 0.50 -4.78 14.09
N GLN A 364 -0.01 -4.65 12.86
CA GLN A 364 -1.26 -3.93 12.61
C GLN A 364 -2.44 -4.59 13.29
N LEU A 365 -2.57 -5.92 13.18
CA LEU A 365 -3.69 -6.68 13.76
C LEU A 365 -3.65 -6.64 15.29
N THR A 366 -2.48 -6.89 15.88
CA THR A 366 -2.33 -6.89 17.35
C THR A 366 -2.69 -5.54 17.93
N PHE A 367 -2.18 -4.46 17.32
CA PHE A 367 -2.47 -3.11 17.77
C PHE A 367 -3.93 -2.71 17.52
N SER A 368 -4.48 -2.99 16.35
CA SER A 368 -5.87 -2.63 16.02
C SER A 368 -6.87 -3.32 16.94
N LEU A 369 -6.66 -4.61 17.25
CA LEU A 369 -7.50 -5.34 18.20
C LEU A 369 -7.37 -4.78 19.61
N HIS A 370 -6.15 -4.50 20.08
CA HIS A 370 -5.92 -3.93 21.42
C HIS A 370 -6.61 -2.57 21.59
N VAL A 371 -6.46 -1.69 20.61
CA VAL A 371 -7.10 -0.36 20.63
C VAL A 371 -8.62 -0.50 20.52
N LEU A 372 -9.13 -1.38 19.65
CA LEU A 372 -10.57 -1.63 19.51
C LEU A 372 -11.19 -2.10 20.84
N VAL A 373 -10.56 -3.06 21.51
CA VAL A 373 -11.01 -3.55 22.83
C VAL A 373 -11.00 -2.40 23.85
N SER A 374 -9.94 -1.59 23.87
CA SER A 374 -9.82 -0.43 24.77
C SER A 374 -10.94 0.60 24.53
N VAL A 375 -11.25 0.90 23.27
CA VAL A 375 -12.32 1.84 22.89
C VAL A 375 -13.69 1.29 23.26
N MET A 376 -13.94 0.00 22.99
CA MET A 376 -15.19 -0.66 23.39
C MET A 376 -15.38 -0.65 24.91
N HIS A 377 -14.32 -0.89 25.67
CA HIS A 377 -14.34 -0.82 27.13
C HIS A 377 -14.66 0.61 27.59
N TYR A 378 -13.99 1.62 27.03
CA TYR A 378 -14.28 3.03 27.29
C TYR A 378 -15.75 3.37 27.04
N TYR A 379 -16.32 3.02 25.89
CA TYR A 379 -17.72 3.32 25.59
C TYR A 379 -18.69 2.64 26.56
N ARG A 380 -18.40 1.39 26.97
CA ARG A 380 -19.20 0.67 27.97
C ARG A 380 -19.15 1.38 29.32
N THR A 381 -17.96 1.76 29.77
CA THR A 381 -17.77 2.43 31.08
C THR A 381 -18.33 3.86 31.07
N ALA A 382 -18.06 4.65 30.04
CA ALA A 382 -18.61 6.00 29.89
C ALA A 382 -20.15 5.99 29.81
N ARG A 383 -20.75 4.98 29.16
CA ARG A 383 -22.20 4.80 29.15
C ARG A 383 -22.75 4.49 30.54
N ARG A 384 -22.08 3.63 31.32
CA ARG A 384 -22.48 3.32 32.71
C ARG A 384 -22.42 4.56 33.61
N VAL A 385 -21.30 5.29 33.55
CA VAL A 385 -21.10 6.51 34.34
C VAL A 385 -22.10 7.59 33.94
N ARG A 386 -22.35 7.79 32.64
CA ARG A 386 -23.39 8.72 32.17
C ARG A 386 -24.77 8.33 32.69
N LEU A 387 -25.17 7.06 32.55
CA LEU A 387 -26.47 6.58 33.06
C LEU A 387 -26.61 6.73 34.59
N GLN A 388 -25.50 6.63 35.33
CA GLN A 388 -25.48 6.87 36.78
C GLN A 388 -25.54 8.36 37.11
N ALA A 389 -24.84 9.20 36.35
CA ALA A 389 -24.82 10.65 36.52
C ALA A 389 -26.16 11.30 36.14
N THR A 390 -26.80 10.90 35.03
CA THR A 390 -28.15 11.41 34.67
C THR A 390 -29.22 11.05 35.69
N ARG A 391 -28.98 9.99 36.47
CA ARG A 391 -29.86 9.60 37.59
C ARG A 391 -29.57 10.37 38.88
N ALA A 392 -28.38 10.95 39.03
CA ALA A 392 -27.90 11.53 40.30
C ALA A 392 -27.80 13.06 40.28
N ALA A 393 -27.54 13.69 39.14
CA ALA A 393 -27.40 15.14 39.01
C ALA A 393 -27.83 15.59 37.61
N GLY A 394 -28.67 16.63 37.55
CA GLY A 394 -29.06 17.27 36.30
C GLY A 394 -27.86 17.69 35.46
N ASP A 395 -28.03 17.62 34.14
CA ASP A 395 -27.03 17.75 33.08
C ASP A 395 -26.01 18.89 33.30
N GLN A 396 -24.83 18.56 33.85
CA GLN A 396 -23.69 19.47 33.88
C GLN A 396 -22.82 19.24 32.63
N ASP A 397 -22.87 20.20 31.73
CA ASP A 397 -22.23 20.17 30.42
C ASP A 397 -20.73 20.50 30.56
N ASP A 398 -19.91 19.45 30.75
CA ASP A 398 -18.46 19.58 30.88
C ASP A 398 -17.80 19.57 29.48
N GLY A 399 -17.13 20.68 29.12
CA GLY A 399 -16.56 20.93 27.80
C GLY A 399 -15.51 19.90 27.33
N MET A 400 -15.07 18.99 28.20
CA MET A 400 -14.22 17.85 27.86
C MET A 400 -14.96 16.71 27.13
N GLY A 401 -16.28 16.58 27.35
CA GLY A 401 -17.11 15.50 26.80
C GLY A 401 -17.13 15.42 25.26
N PRO A 402 -17.33 16.53 24.53
CA PRO A 402 -17.29 16.54 23.07
C PRO A 402 -15.93 16.15 22.49
N VAL A 403 -14.83 16.53 23.15
CA VAL A 403 -13.46 16.23 22.73
C VAL A 403 -13.16 14.74 22.88
N LEU A 404 -13.45 14.16 24.06
CA LEU A 404 -13.27 12.73 24.27
C LEU A 404 -14.15 11.90 23.32
N THR A 405 -15.38 12.35 23.06
CA THR A 405 -16.26 11.69 22.08
C THR A 405 -15.65 11.70 20.68
N ARG A 406 -15.09 12.83 20.24
CA ARG A 406 -14.39 12.94 18.96
C ARG A 406 -13.19 12.00 18.90
N LEU A 407 -12.32 12.05 19.91
CA LEU A 407 -11.12 11.21 19.96
C LEU A 407 -11.51 9.72 19.92
N SER A 408 -12.50 9.29 20.71
CA SER A 408 -12.95 7.89 20.72
C SER A 408 -13.59 7.44 19.40
N ARG A 409 -14.29 8.33 18.68
CA ARG A 409 -14.81 8.02 17.32
C ARG A 409 -13.68 7.89 16.30
N CYS A 410 -12.71 8.81 16.32
CA CYS A 410 -11.55 8.75 15.44
C CYS A 410 -10.71 7.50 15.71
N VAL A 411 -10.46 7.17 16.98
CA VAL A 411 -9.69 5.97 17.35
C VAL A 411 -10.41 4.69 16.96
N LEU A 412 -11.74 4.61 17.12
CA LEU A 412 -12.53 3.50 16.58
C LEU A 412 -12.36 3.39 15.05
N GLY A 413 -12.49 4.51 14.35
CA GLY A 413 -12.29 4.59 12.91
C GLY A 413 -10.92 4.10 12.46
N MET A 414 -9.85 4.53 13.14
CA MET A 414 -8.48 4.04 12.90
C MET A 414 -8.40 2.52 13.08
N SER A 415 -8.89 1.97 14.20
CA SER A 415 -8.84 0.52 14.46
C SER A 415 -9.59 -0.29 13.41
N LEU A 416 -10.79 0.15 13.00
CA LEU A 416 -11.56 -0.52 11.95
C LEU A 416 -10.87 -0.42 10.58
N SER A 417 -10.23 0.70 10.30
CA SER A 417 -9.48 0.92 9.06
C SER A 417 -8.26 0.00 8.99
N MET A 418 -7.52 -0.16 10.10
CA MET A 418 -6.41 -1.12 10.20
C MET A 418 -6.89 -2.57 10.06
N ILE A 419 -8.04 -2.93 10.64
CA ILE A 419 -8.65 -4.25 10.43
C ILE A 419 -8.97 -4.47 8.95
N LEU A 420 -9.45 -3.45 8.23
CA LEU A 420 -9.71 -3.54 6.79
C LEU A 420 -8.42 -3.88 6.02
N ILE A 421 -7.29 -3.24 6.37
CA ILE A 421 -5.98 -3.55 5.80
C ILE A 421 -5.60 -5.00 6.08
N CYS A 422 -5.73 -5.43 7.34
CA CYS A 422 -5.43 -6.81 7.73
C CYS A 422 -6.31 -7.83 7.00
N VAL A 423 -7.60 -7.57 6.82
CA VAL A 423 -8.49 -8.46 6.05
C VAL A 423 -8.03 -8.55 4.60
N GLY A 424 -7.69 -7.44 3.96
CA GLY A 424 -7.14 -7.44 2.61
C GLY A 424 -5.85 -8.27 2.50
N ALA A 425 -4.91 -8.09 3.42
CA ALA A 425 -3.66 -8.85 3.47
C ALA A 425 -3.87 -10.34 3.77
N ALA A 426 -4.74 -10.67 4.73
CA ALA A 426 -5.06 -12.05 5.09
C ALA A 426 -5.74 -12.79 3.95
N LEU A 427 -6.60 -12.10 3.18
CA LEU A 427 -7.17 -12.67 1.97
C LEU A 427 -6.04 -13.10 1.04
N VAL A 428 -5.12 -12.20 0.66
CA VAL A 428 -3.98 -12.51 -0.25
C VAL A 428 -3.23 -13.79 0.14
N VAL A 429 -3.01 -14.02 1.44
CA VAL A 429 -2.33 -15.23 1.95
C VAL A 429 -3.22 -16.48 1.90
N ALA A 430 -4.51 -16.35 2.21
CA ALA A 430 -5.41 -17.49 2.39
C ALA A 430 -5.75 -18.26 1.09
N SER A 431 -5.55 -17.67 -0.09
CA SER A 431 -5.86 -18.33 -1.36
C SER A 431 -5.05 -17.79 -2.54
N SER A 432 -3.73 -18.01 -2.55
CA SER A 432 -2.85 -17.58 -3.65
C SER A 432 -3.40 -17.98 -5.03
N ALA A 433 -3.78 -19.25 -5.21
CA ALA A 433 -4.29 -19.78 -6.49
C ALA A 433 -5.59 -19.13 -7.01
N HIS A 434 -6.38 -18.43 -6.19
CA HIS A 434 -7.63 -17.79 -6.64
C HIS A 434 -7.56 -16.26 -6.62
N LEU A 435 -6.58 -15.69 -5.91
CA LEU A 435 -6.52 -14.25 -5.63
C LEU A 435 -5.67 -13.47 -6.61
N TYR A 436 -4.81 -14.16 -7.38
CA TYR A 436 -4.16 -13.57 -8.56
C TYR A 436 -5.07 -13.53 -9.77
N ARG A 437 -6.37 -13.73 -9.59
CA ARG A 437 -7.38 -13.37 -10.60
C ARG A 437 -7.70 -11.88 -10.49
N PRO A 438 -7.98 -11.17 -11.59
CA PRO A 438 -8.06 -9.72 -11.54
C PRO A 438 -9.16 -9.17 -10.62
N SER A 439 -10.33 -9.81 -10.55
CA SER A 439 -11.41 -9.41 -9.64
C SER A 439 -11.02 -9.53 -8.17
N GLN A 440 -10.41 -10.66 -7.78
CA GLN A 440 -10.02 -10.93 -6.40
C GLN A 440 -8.86 -10.05 -5.97
N TRP A 441 -7.87 -9.86 -6.85
CA TRP A 441 -6.78 -8.92 -6.65
C TRP A 441 -7.32 -7.51 -6.36
N THR A 442 -8.28 -7.07 -7.17
CA THR A 442 -8.92 -5.75 -7.00
C THR A 442 -9.59 -5.62 -5.63
N ILE A 443 -10.29 -6.65 -5.15
CA ILE A 443 -10.93 -6.65 -3.83
C ILE A 443 -9.89 -6.52 -2.73
N CYS A 444 -8.84 -7.35 -2.74
CA CYS A 444 -7.79 -7.32 -1.71
C CYS A 444 -7.15 -5.93 -1.60
N TRP A 445 -6.75 -5.35 -2.73
CA TRP A 445 -6.10 -4.04 -2.75
C TRP A 445 -7.06 -2.88 -2.51
N THR A 446 -8.34 -3.04 -2.84
CA THR A 446 -9.40 -2.10 -2.40
C THR A 446 -9.43 -2.01 -0.87
N LEU A 447 -9.44 -3.15 -0.18
CA LEU A 447 -9.48 -3.18 1.28
C LEU A 447 -8.21 -2.56 1.89
N VAL A 448 -7.04 -2.90 1.35
CA VAL A 448 -5.75 -2.37 1.81
C VAL A 448 -5.66 -0.85 1.61
N TYR A 449 -5.89 -0.34 0.39
CA TYR A 449 -5.71 1.09 0.13
C TYR A 449 -6.80 1.96 0.73
N ASN A 450 -8.06 1.53 0.74
CA ASN A 450 -9.10 2.28 1.43
C ASN A 450 -8.92 2.23 2.94
N GLY A 451 -8.48 1.10 3.50
CA GLY A 451 -8.12 1.02 4.92
C GLY A 451 -7.00 2.01 5.27
N ARG A 452 -5.92 2.04 4.47
CA ARG A 452 -4.83 3.01 4.63
C ARG A 452 -5.29 4.46 4.51
N ALA A 453 -6.19 4.76 3.58
CA ALA A 453 -6.71 6.11 3.35
C ALA A 453 -7.64 6.58 4.48
N LEU A 454 -8.54 5.70 4.95
CA LEU A 454 -9.43 5.97 6.06
C LEU A 454 -8.67 6.15 7.38
N ASP A 455 -7.65 5.33 7.64
CA ASP A 455 -6.77 5.47 8.82
C ASP A 455 -6.14 6.88 8.87
N SER A 456 -5.63 7.37 7.74
CA SER A 456 -5.17 8.77 7.60
C SER A 456 -6.25 9.80 7.90
N ALA A 457 -7.42 9.67 7.29
CA ALA A 457 -8.51 10.63 7.49
C ALA A 457 -8.91 10.72 8.97
N PHE A 458 -8.99 9.58 9.68
CA PHE A 458 -9.31 9.55 11.10
C PHE A 458 -8.23 10.16 11.99
N ARG A 459 -6.94 9.93 11.69
CA ARG A 459 -5.81 10.56 12.40
C ARG A 459 -5.82 12.08 12.27
N VAL A 460 -6.00 12.57 11.05
CA VAL A 460 -6.05 14.01 10.80
C VAL A 460 -7.27 14.64 11.48
N ALA A 461 -8.44 13.99 11.39
CA ALA A 461 -9.66 14.45 12.06
C ALA A 461 -9.52 14.48 13.59
N MET A 462 -8.78 13.52 14.18
CA MET A 462 -8.52 13.44 15.62
C MET A 462 -7.87 14.74 16.15
N PHE A 463 -6.91 15.26 15.39
CA PHE A 463 -6.11 16.43 15.76
C PHE A 463 -6.61 17.74 15.15
N LYS A 464 -7.88 17.79 14.71
CA LYS A 464 -8.54 19.03 14.32
C LYS A 464 -8.39 20.09 15.43
N PRO A 465 -7.81 21.26 15.14
CA PRO A 465 -7.65 22.34 16.11
C PRO A 465 -9.02 22.78 16.61
N ARG A 466 -9.09 23.17 17.88
CA ARG A 466 -10.32 23.73 18.42
C ARG A 466 -10.54 25.10 17.76
N PRO A 467 -11.76 25.45 17.34
CA PRO A 467 -12.05 26.84 17.03
C PRO A 467 -11.80 27.62 18.31
N THR A 468 -10.71 28.38 18.36
CA THR A 468 -10.56 29.43 19.35
C THR A 468 -11.71 30.37 19.07
N SER A 469 -12.71 30.38 19.97
CA SER A 469 -13.70 31.45 20.00
C SER A 469 -12.90 32.71 20.27
N ALA A 470 -12.44 33.34 19.19
CA ALA A 470 -11.67 34.55 19.28
C ALA A 470 -12.59 35.52 20.02
N ARG A 471 -12.06 36.09 21.09
CA ARG A 471 -12.37 37.44 21.57
C ARG A 471 -12.16 38.43 20.40
N LEU A 472 -12.97 38.32 19.36
CA LEU A 472 -13.22 39.32 18.32
C LEU A 472 -14.18 40.40 18.84
N SER A 473 -14.51 40.35 20.14
CA SER A 473 -15.30 41.34 20.87
C SER A 473 -14.41 42.24 21.71
N THR A 474 -13.50 43.01 21.10
CA THR A 474 -12.98 44.30 21.63
C THR A 474 -11.89 44.87 20.71
N VAL A 475 -12.23 45.17 19.46
CA VAL A 475 -11.77 46.41 18.81
C VAL A 475 -12.93 46.87 17.94
N ALA A 476 -14.00 47.36 18.58
CA ALA A 476 -14.90 48.27 17.88
C ALA A 476 -14.08 49.53 17.57
N PRO A 477 -14.09 50.06 16.34
CA PRO A 477 -13.50 51.35 16.08
C PRO A 477 -14.34 52.39 16.84
N ALA A 478 -13.76 52.94 17.91
CA ALA A 478 -14.23 54.19 18.51
C ALA A 478 -13.95 55.32 17.52
N LEU A 479 -14.67 55.34 16.39
CA LEU A 479 -14.59 56.35 15.35
C LEU A 479 -15.86 56.28 14.51
N ALA A 480 -16.99 56.57 15.15
CA ALA A 480 -18.22 56.92 14.45
C ALA A 480 -19.08 57.86 15.31
N VAL A 481 -18.96 59.17 15.00
CA VAL A 481 -20.03 60.17 14.98
C VAL A 481 -20.60 60.68 16.33
N ARG A 482 -20.28 61.95 16.65
CA ARG A 482 -21.30 63.01 16.65
C ARG A 482 -20.70 64.42 16.56
N VAL A 483 -20.48 64.84 15.32
CA VAL A 483 -20.78 66.22 14.90
C VAL A 483 -22.30 66.32 14.86
N THR A 484 -22.89 67.24 15.65
CA THR A 484 -23.97 68.19 15.30
C THR A 484 -24.66 68.66 16.57
N SER A 485 -24.46 69.94 16.92
CA SER A 485 -25.53 70.79 17.44
C SER A 485 -25.15 72.25 17.22
N LYS A 486 -25.68 72.83 16.14
CA LYS A 486 -25.99 74.26 16.07
C LYS A 486 -27.36 74.45 16.71
N LYS A 487 -27.41 75.17 17.82
CA LYS A 487 -28.31 76.31 18.03
C LYS A 487 -27.85 77.07 19.26
#